data_AF-A0A660UA11-F1
#
_entry.id   AF-A0A660UA11-F1
#
_cell.length_a   1.000
_cell.length_b   1.000
_cell.length_c   1.000
_cell.angle_alpha   90.00
_cell.angle_beta   90.00
_cell.angle_gamma   90.00
#
_symmetry.space_group_name_H-M   'P 1'
#
loop_
_entity.id
_entity.type
_entity.pdbx_description
1 polymer ?
#
loop_
_entity_poly.entity_id
_entity_poly.type
_entity_poly.pdbx_seq_one_letter_code
_entity_poly.pdbx_strand_id
1 'polypeptide(L)'
;ITSVSYFIKKYKGAPRLHIKIGIKNISKEPKRFRVKIFLSEGPSSGGFYPRKGKPPVIKPGKELSRTFPMYFSKFPSGFTIVVQEL
;
A
#
# COMPACT_ATOMS: atom_id res chain seq x y z
N ILE A 1 -1.31 4.08 9.83
CA ILE A 1 -0.45 4.38 8.65
C ILE A 1 0.68 5.25 9.14
N THR A 2 1.93 5.00 8.72
CA THR A 2 3.11 5.77 9.16
C THR A 2 3.64 6.70 8.08
N SER A 3 3.51 6.33 6.80
CA SER A 3 3.92 7.17 5.67
C SER A 3 3.07 6.93 4.44
N VAL A 4 2.87 7.99 3.67
CA VAL A 4 2.27 7.95 2.32
C VAL A 4 3.14 8.82 1.43
N SER A 5 3.58 8.27 0.30
CA SER A 5 4.26 9.04 -0.75
C SER A 5 3.79 8.54 -2.11
N TYR A 6 3.78 9.42 -3.10
CA TYR A 6 3.34 9.10 -4.44
C TYR A 6 4.22 9.78 -5.48
N PHE A 7 4.50 9.06 -6.57
CA PHE A 7 5.43 9.51 -7.61
C PHE A 7 5.13 8.79 -8.93
N ILE A 8 5.57 9.38 -10.05
CA ILE A 8 5.50 8.74 -11.36
C ILE A 8 6.84 8.03 -11.63
N LYS A 9 6.78 6.74 -11.99
CA LYS A 9 7.95 5.95 -12.38
C LYS A 9 7.57 4.98 -13.51
N LYS A 10 8.54 4.64 -14.38
CA LYS A 10 8.33 3.63 -15.44
C LYS A 10 8.00 2.27 -14.83
N TYR A 11 6.90 1.67 -15.27
CA TYR A 11 6.45 0.33 -14.90
C TYR A 11 5.80 -0.35 -16.10
N LYS A 12 6.28 -1.56 -16.44
CA LYS A 12 5.84 -2.31 -17.63
C LYS A 12 5.83 -1.46 -18.91
N GLY A 13 6.93 -0.76 -19.17
CA GLY A 13 7.11 0.03 -20.40
C GLY A 13 6.52 1.45 -20.39
N ALA A 14 5.61 1.78 -19.47
CA ALA A 14 4.94 3.09 -19.44
C ALA A 14 5.18 3.85 -18.11
N PRO A 15 5.16 5.20 -18.09
CA PRO A 15 5.12 5.96 -16.85
C PRO A 15 3.82 5.68 -16.09
N ARG A 16 3.93 5.28 -14.82
CA ARG A 16 2.82 4.92 -13.97
C ARG A 16 2.94 5.58 -12.59
N LEU A 17 1.79 5.94 -12.03
CA LEU A 17 1.65 6.37 -10.65
C LEU A 17 2.02 5.20 -9.73
N HIS A 18 2.86 5.50 -8.76
CA HIS A 18 3.24 4.59 -7.69
C HIS A 18 2.82 5.24 -6.38
N ILE A 19 2.13 4.49 -5.53
CA ILE A 19 1.78 4.91 -4.19
C ILE A 19 2.52 4.00 -3.21
N LYS A 20 3.38 4.58 -2.37
CA LYS A 20 4.13 3.89 -1.33
C LYS A 20 3.50 4.19 0.02
N ILE A 21 3.18 3.12 0.76
CA ILE A 21 2.47 3.19 2.04
C ILE A 21 3.28 2.45 3.10
N GLY A 22 3.47 3.09 4.26
CA GLY A 22 4.03 2.49 5.47
C GLY A 22 2.93 2.06 6.44
N ILE A 23 2.98 0.82 6.92
CA ILE A 23 2.07 0.25 7.92
C ILE A 23 2.90 -0.27 9.10
N LYS A 24 2.59 0.20 10.31
CA LYS A 24 3.13 -0.29 11.57
C LYS A 24 2.08 -1.03 12.35
N ASN A 25 2.44 -2.19 12.89
CA ASN A 25 1.59 -2.91 13.83
C ASN A 25 1.75 -2.29 15.22
N ILE A 26 0.72 -1.61 15.72
CA ILE A 26 0.70 -1.01 17.06
C ILE A 26 0.06 -1.92 18.12
N SER A 27 -0.47 -3.07 17.71
CA SER A 27 -1.02 -4.06 18.63
C SER A 27 0.08 -4.85 19.34
N LYS A 28 -0.30 -5.54 20.43
CA LYS A 28 0.58 -6.45 21.18
C LYS A 28 0.74 -7.83 20.51
N GLU A 29 -0.05 -8.13 19.48
CA GLU A 29 -0.05 -9.42 18.79
C GLU A 29 0.53 -9.30 17.37
N PRO A 30 1.08 -10.38 16.78
CA PRO A 30 1.39 -10.38 15.35
C PRO A 30 0.10 -10.28 14.53
N LYS A 31 -0.02 -9.25 13.68
CA LYS A 31 -1.21 -9.01 12.85
C LYS A 31 -0.85 -8.95 11.37
N ARG A 32 -1.80 -9.34 10.52
CA ARG A 32 -1.70 -9.11 9.07
C ARG A 32 -2.62 -7.96 8.70
N PHE A 33 -2.21 -7.17 7.72
CA PHE A 33 -3.01 -6.04 7.25
C PHE A 33 -3.30 -6.20 5.76
N ARG A 34 -4.46 -5.71 5.32
CA ARG A 34 -4.80 -5.53 3.92
C ARG A 34 -4.99 -4.04 3.65
N VAL A 35 -4.29 -3.55 2.65
CA VAL A 35 -4.44 -2.17 2.17
C VAL A 35 -5.23 -2.19 0.87
N LYS A 36 -6.19 -1.27 0.75
CA LYS A 36 -6.91 -0.95 -0.48
C LYS A 36 -6.69 0.53 -0.79
N ILE A 37 -6.52 0.86 -2.06
CA ILE A 37 -6.26 2.19 -2.57
C ILE A 37 -7.28 2.44 -3.68
N PHE A 38 -8.01 3.53 -3.57
CA PHE A 38 -8.98 3.98 -4.56
C PHE A 38 -8.54 5.35 -5.05
N LEU A 39 -8.32 5.49 -6.36
CA LEU A 39 -8.09 6.80 -6.96
C LEU A 39 -9.45 7.44 -7.25
N SER A 40 -9.58 8.76 -7.07
CA SER A 40 -10.79 9.49 -7.48
C SER A 40 -11.05 9.28 -8.98
N GLU A 41 -9.99 9.36 -9.78
CA GLU A 41 -10.00 9.01 -11.19
C GLU A 41 -9.12 7.78 -11.44
N GLY A 42 -9.71 6.72 -11.96
CA GLY A 42 -8.98 5.56 -12.47
C GLY A 42 -9.06 4.32 -11.58
N PRO A 43 -8.07 3.42 -11.69
CA PRO A 43 -8.18 2.08 -11.11
C PRO A 43 -7.92 2.07 -9.61
N SER A 44 -8.49 1.07 -8.93
CA SER A 44 -8.12 0.72 -7.56
C SER A 44 -6.95 -0.28 -7.53
N SER A 45 -6.28 -0.37 -6.39
CA SER A 45 -5.21 -1.33 -6.14
C SER A 45 -5.21 -1.72 -4.67
N GLY A 46 -4.44 -2.74 -4.31
CA GLY A 46 -4.32 -3.16 -2.93
C GLY A 46 -3.43 -4.37 -2.74
N GLY A 47 -3.23 -4.74 -1.49
CA GLY A 47 -2.51 -5.95 -1.16
C GLY A 47 -2.22 -6.11 0.32
N PHE A 48 -1.69 -7.29 0.64
CA PHE A 48 -1.38 -7.68 2.01
C PHE A 48 -0.06 -7.12 2.53
N TYR A 49 -0.01 -6.88 3.82
CA TYR A 49 1.21 -6.54 4.55
C TYR A 49 1.46 -7.60 5.64
N PRO A 50 2.54 -8.39 5.51
CA PRO A 50 3.39 -8.58 4.33
C PRO A 50 2.67 -9.33 3.18
N ARG A 51 3.22 -9.23 1.96
CA ARG A 51 2.72 -9.95 0.77
C ARG A 51 2.89 -11.47 0.90
N LYS A 52 4.02 -11.91 1.46
CA LYS A 52 4.44 -13.30 1.66
C LYS A 52 5.02 -13.48 3.07
N GLY A 53 5.08 -14.71 3.58
CA GLY A 53 5.64 -15.07 4.89
C GLY A 53 4.98 -16.32 5.47
N LYS A 54 5.58 -16.90 6.53
CA LYS A 54 5.06 -18.06 7.27
C LYS A 54 5.19 -17.84 8.80
N PRO A 55 4.15 -17.34 9.50
CA PRO A 55 2.93 -16.74 8.97
C PRO A 55 3.19 -15.34 8.39
N PRO A 56 2.40 -14.85 7.43
CA PRO A 56 2.59 -13.55 6.80
C PRO A 56 2.03 -12.42 7.67
N VAL A 57 2.68 -12.14 8.79
CA VAL A 57 2.27 -11.13 9.80
C VAL A 57 3.36 -10.08 10.01
N ILE A 58 2.97 -8.91 10.49
CA ILE A 58 3.87 -7.89 11.03
C ILE A 58 3.95 -8.11 12.55
N LYS A 59 5.16 -8.26 13.09
CA LYS A 59 5.35 -8.36 14.55
C LYS A 59 4.97 -7.04 15.26
N PRO A 60 4.59 -7.10 16.55
CA PRO A 60 4.33 -5.90 17.36
C PRO A 60 5.43 -4.85 17.23
N GLY A 61 5.03 -3.59 17.06
CA GLY A 61 5.93 -2.45 16.90
C GLY A 61 6.72 -2.39 15.60
N LYS A 62 6.65 -3.42 14.72
CA LYS A 62 7.35 -3.41 13.44
C LYS A 62 6.55 -2.69 12.38
N GLU A 63 7.28 -2.09 11.44
CA GLU A 63 6.76 -1.36 10.30
C GLU A 63 7.21 -2.03 9.00
N LEU A 64 6.32 -2.03 8.02
CA LEU A 64 6.62 -2.43 6.65
C LEU A 64 6.10 -1.38 5.68
N SER A 65 6.91 -1.10 4.65
CA SER A 65 6.51 -0.27 3.52
C SER A 65 6.32 -1.11 2.27
N ARG A 66 5.30 -0.81 1.46
CA ARG A 66 5.17 -1.35 0.10
C ARG A 66 4.78 -0.27 -0.89
N THR A 67 5.24 -0.45 -2.12
CA THR A 67 4.88 0.38 -3.27
C THR A 67 3.87 -0.34 -4.15
N PHE A 68 2.80 0.35 -4.53
CA PHE A 68 1.75 -0.12 -5.42
C PHE A 68 1.84 0.64 -6.74
N PRO A 69 2.25 -0.02 -7.84
CA PRO A 69 2.08 0.55 -9.16
C PRO A 69 0.59 0.55 -9.50
N MET A 70 0.09 1.72 -9.88
CA MET A 70 -1.25 1.94 -10.38
C MET A 70 -1.19 1.94 -11.90
N TYR A 71 -2.13 1.31 -12.59
CA TYR A 71 -2.25 1.43 -14.06
C TYR A 71 -2.85 2.79 -14.46
N PHE A 72 -2.26 3.86 -13.95
CA PHE A 72 -2.67 5.26 -14.13
C PHE A 72 -1.41 6.09 -14.34
N SER A 73 -1.41 7.06 -15.25
CA SER A 73 -0.20 7.78 -15.69
C SER A 73 -0.13 9.24 -15.24
N LYS A 74 -1.11 9.70 -14.46
CA LYS A 74 -1.22 11.08 -13.96
C LYS A 74 -1.32 11.08 -12.43
N PHE A 75 -1.15 12.24 -11.83
CA PHE A 75 -1.54 12.44 -10.44
C PHE A 75 -3.07 12.58 -10.37
N PRO A 76 -3.75 11.83 -9.50
CA PRO A 76 -5.20 11.94 -9.35
C PRO A 76 -5.53 13.23 -8.58
N SER A 77 -6.78 13.70 -8.67
CA SER A 77 -7.26 14.80 -7.81
C SER A 77 -7.30 14.40 -6.33
N GLY A 78 -7.46 13.10 -6.06
CA GLY A 78 -7.48 12.54 -4.73
C GLY A 78 -7.35 11.02 -4.74
N PHE A 79 -7.16 10.46 -3.56
CA PHE A 79 -7.20 9.02 -3.35
C PHE A 79 -7.60 8.68 -1.92
N THR A 80 -8.23 7.52 -1.76
CA THR A 80 -8.63 6.97 -0.46
C THR A 80 -7.82 5.71 -0.17
N ILE A 81 -7.23 5.64 1.02
CA ILE A 81 -6.50 4.46 1.51
C ILE A 81 -7.29 3.84 2.65
N VAL A 82 -7.66 2.57 2.50
CA VAL A 82 -8.32 1.79 3.54
C VAL A 82 -7.36 0.72 4.04
N VAL A 83 -7.16 0.65 5.35
CA VAL A 83 -6.35 -0.37 6.01
C VAL A 83 -7.26 -1.23 6.86
N GLN A 84 -7.21 -2.53 6.64
CA GLN A 84 -7.99 -3.53 7.37
C GLN A 84 -7.05 -4.49 8.09
N GLU A 85 -7.31 -4.73 9.37
CA GLU A 85 -6.67 -5.79 10.15
C GLU A 85 -7.30 -7.15 9.81
N LEU A 86 -6.49 -8.21 9.76
CA LEU A 86 -6.88 -9.57 9.45
C LEU A 86 -6.47 -10.55 10.55
#